data_AF-A0A9E4MIY4-F1
#
_entry.id   AF-A0A9E4MIY4-F1
#
_cell.length_a   1.000
_cell.length_b   1.000
_cell.length_c   1.000
_cell.angle_alpha   90.00
_cell.angle_beta   90.00
_cell.angle_gamma   90.00
#
_symmetry.space_group_name_H-M   'P 1'
#
loop_
_entity.id
_entity.type
_entity.pdbx_description
1 polymer ?
#
loop_
_entity_poly.entity_id
_entity_poly.type
_entity_poly.pdbx_seq_one_letter_code
_entity_poly.pdbx_strand_id
1 'polypeptide(L)'
;MPPGKSAALNAESLNQLGSWLQSILAYRPATEGKPWVFYEKIDAYLGPWGDKGYPLSYGLKYCKLFYSDRVLNESPVGKRWVRRTLLLLQTEIADVIQNRFRAGTLARLGMEEFTELAFDSHPRAYTRGGLSLVGLLAPHLLGQILFIPKSEFSPVSQNFLGTVVQVVGTIRLIVPDVIGVALAGTVGEAMSGNLKRAFLRDSDRFRDEHRMAISLVEIKQLVRSGSVDHVGTLQALRKALTVGMVPGDRIGALAADALSEVKEREVVVRTRYLRECIADPDLTSIYTAFDPDAWKSRQ
;
A
#
# COMPACT_ATOMS: atom_id res chain seq x y z
N MET A 1 -26.86 15.91 -20.00
CA MET A 1 -25.63 16.68 -20.32
C MET A 1 -25.13 17.35 -19.06
N PRO A 2 -23.80 17.54 -18.88
CA PRO A 2 -23.28 18.30 -17.74
C PRO A 2 -23.58 19.80 -17.90
N PRO A 3 -23.61 20.58 -16.82
CA PRO A 3 -23.61 22.04 -16.92
C PRO A 3 -22.28 22.51 -17.55
N GLY A 4 -22.29 23.67 -18.20
CA GLY A 4 -21.04 24.30 -18.65
C GLY A 4 -20.07 24.54 -17.49
N LYS A 5 -18.75 24.51 -17.73
CA LYS A 5 -17.75 24.69 -16.65
C LYS A 5 -17.82 26.04 -15.94
N SER A 6 -18.35 27.05 -16.63
CA SER A 6 -18.55 28.40 -16.12
C SER A 6 -20.00 28.63 -15.66
N ALA A 7 -20.83 27.58 -15.59
CA ALA A 7 -22.18 27.70 -15.07
C ALA A 7 -22.16 28.18 -13.62
N ALA A 8 -23.16 28.97 -13.24
CA ALA A 8 -23.31 29.43 -11.88
C ALA A 8 -23.41 28.24 -10.91
N LEU A 9 -22.69 28.34 -9.79
CA LEU A 9 -22.75 27.33 -8.74
C LEU A 9 -24.11 27.42 -8.04
N ASN A 10 -24.91 26.37 -8.16
CA ASN A 10 -26.12 26.17 -7.38
C ASN A 10 -26.34 24.66 -7.16
N ALA A 11 -27.33 24.30 -6.35
CA ALA A 11 -27.59 22.89 -6.01
C ALA A 11 -27.95 22.06 -7.26
N GLU A 12 -28.71 22.63 -8.20
CA GLU A 12 -29.11 21.95 -9.42
C GLU A 12 -27.90 21.66 -10.32
N SER A 13 -27.06 22.65 -10.59
CA SER A 13 -25.88 22.49 -11.45
C SER A 13 -24.86 21.53 -10.83
N LEU A 14 -24.66 21.58 -9.51
CA LEU A 14 -23.79 20.64 -8.81
C LEU A 14 -24.32 19.20 -8.89
N ASN A 15 -25.64 19.00 -8.72
CA ASN A 15 -26.27 17.70 -8.85
C ASN A 15 -26.21 17.18 -10.29
N GLN A 16 -26.50 18.04 -11.27
CA GLN A 16 -26.42 17.70 -12.69
C GLN A 16 -25.01 17.24 -13.09
N LEU A 17 -23.97 17.96 -12.63
CA LEU A 17 -22.58 17.57 -12.86
C LEU A 17 -22.25 16.23 -12.20
N GLY A 18 -22.62 16.06 -10.93
CA GLY A 18 -22.38 14.82 -10.17
C GLY A 18 -23.05 13.60 -10.82
N SER A 19 -24.33 13.72 -11.20
CA SER A 19 -25.07 12.67 -11.89
C SER A 19 -24.44 12.32 -13.24
N TRP A 20 -24.02 13.33 -14.02
CA TRP A 20 -23.33 13.10 -15.28
C TRP A 20 -22.02 12.35 -15.08
N LEU A 21 -21.14 12.82 -14.18
CA LEU A 21 -19.85 12.16 -13.87
C LEU A 21 -20.06 10.71 -13.44
N GLN A 22 -20.99 10.47 -12.52
CA GLN A 22 -21.31 9.12 -12.05
C GLN A 22 -21.85 8.21 -13.16
N SER A 23 -22.60 8.75 -14.12
CA SER A 23 -23.15 7.97 -15.24
C SER A 23 -22.08 7.49 -16.22
N ILE A 24 -20.95 8.19 -16.32
CA ILE A 24 -19.89 7.91 -17.30
C ILE A 24 -18.70 7.15 -16.73
N LEU A 25 -18.72 6.82 -15.43
CA LEU A 25 -17.70 5.97 -14.81
C LEU A 25 -17.68 4.56 -15.42
N ALA A 26 -16.54 3.89 -15.27
CA ALA A 26 -16.30 2.55 -15.76
C ALA A 26 -17.41 1.59 -15.31
N TYR A 27 -17.84 0.74 -16.25
CA TYR A 27 -18.87 -0.30 -16.03
C TYR A 27 -20.28 0.23 -15.77
N ARG A 28 -20.55 1.51 -16.07
CA ARG A 28 -21.90 2.07 -16.07
C ARG A 28 -22.59 1.83 -17.43
N PRO A 29 -23.93 1.80 -17.47
CA PRO A 29 -24.66 1.59 -18.73
C PRO A 29 -24.26 2.57 -19.84
N ALA A 30 -24.05 3.85 -19.50
CA ALA A 30 -23.70 4.88 -20.49
C ALA A 30 -22.29 4.73 -21.09
N THR A 31 -21.46 3.80 -20.59
CA THR A 31 -20.17 3.47 -21.21
C THR A 31 -20.26 2.26 -22.13
N GLU A 32 -21.41 1.58 -22.23
CA GLU A 32 -21.60 0.40 -23.09
C GLU A 32 -20.50 -0.68 -22.90
N GLY A 33 -20.05 -0.87 -21.65
CA GLY A 33 -18.96 -1.78 -21.33
C GLY A 33 -17.55 -1.33 -21.74
N LYS A 34 -17.39 -0.12 -22.30
CA LYS A 34 -16.10 0.48 -22.71
C LYS A 34 -15.65 1.50 -21.67
N PRO A 35 -14.85 1.13 -20.65
CA PRO A 35 -14.49 2.05 -19.57
C PRO A 35 -13.72 3.29 -20.04
N TRP A 36 -13.07 3.25 -21.20
CA TRP A 36 -12.34 4.40 -21.75
C TRP A 36 -13.25 5.53 -22.28
N VAL A 37 -14.55 5.29 -22.47
CA VAL A 37 -15.53 6.33 -22.83
C VAL A 37 -15.55 7.47 -21.81
N PHE A 38 -15.23 7.17 -20.55
CA PHE A 38 -15.03 8.19 -19.52
C PHE A 38 -14.05 9.28 -19.99
N TYR A 39 -12.87 8.88 -20.45
CA TYR A 39 -11.81 9.84 -20.79
C TYR A 39 -12.15 10.66 -22.04
N GLU A 40 -12.83 10.06 -23.02
CA GLU A 40 -13.34 10.77 -24.21
C GLU A 40 -14.32 11.88 -23.80
N LYS A 41 -15.22 11.56 -22.87
CA LYS A 41 -16.21 12.52 -22.35
C LYS A 41 -15.58 13.58 -21.44
N ILE A 42 -14.56 13.23 -20.65
CA ILE A 42 -13.83 14.19 -19.82
C ILE A 42 -13.04 15.17 -20.68
N ASP A 43 -12.34 14.72 -21.73
CA ASP A 43 -11.62 15.61 -22.66
C ASP A 43 -12.57 16.59 -23.35
N ALA A 44 -13.65 16.06 -23.94
CA ALA A 44 -14.68 16.87 -24.59
C ALA A 44 -15.31 17.89 -23.62
N TYR A 45 -15.46 17.51 -22.35
CA TYR A 45 -15.98 18.41 -21.33
C TYR A 45 -14.96 19.47 -20.93
N LEU A 46 -13.79 19.08 -20.40
CA LEU A 46 -12.72 19.94 -19.84
C LEU A 46 -12.01 20.84 -20.85
N GLY A 47 -12.39 20.75 -22.11
CA GLY A 47 -11.83 21.53 -23.20
C GLY A 47 -10.92 20.58 -23.95
N PRO A 48 -11.19 20.33 -25.24
CA PRO A 48 -10.54 19.26 -25.97
C PRO A 48 -9.04 19.54 -25.99
N TRP A 49 -8.30 18.80 -25.16
CA TRP A 49 -6.84 18.85 -25.12
C TRP A 49 -6.25 17.89 -26.15
N GLY A 50 -7.05 16.93 -26.64
CA GLY A 50 -6.66 16.05 -27.72
C GLY A 50 -5.54 15.11 -27.29
N ASP A 51 -4.61 14.89 -28.21
CA ASP A 51 -3.43 14.02 -28.02
C ASP A 51 -2.39 14.55 -27.03
N LYS A 52 -2.54 15.79 -26.56
CA LYS A 52 -1.68 16.39 -25.53
C LYS A 52 -2.22 16.21 -24.12
N GLY A 53 -3.54 16.07 -23.97
CA GLY A 53 -4.18 15.98 -22.67
C GLY A 53 -4.10 14.59 -22.06
N TYR A 54 -3.92 14.54 -20.73
CA TYR A 54 -3.96 13.29 -19.96
C TYR A 54 -5.12 12.37 -20.34
N PRO A 55 -6.39 12.83 -20.49
CA PRO A 55 -7.50 11.93 -20.75
C PRO A 55 -7.29 11.05 -21.98
N LEU A 56 -6.88 11.60 -23.13
CA LEU A 56 -6.75 10.81 -24.35
C LEU A 56 -5.35 10.21 -24.52
N SER A 57 -4.30 10.98 -24.22
CA SER A 57 -2.92 10.58 -24.46
C SER A 57 -2.44 9.49 -23.50
N TYR A 58 -2.96 9.48 -22.27
CA TYR A 58 -2.57 8.56 -21.22
C TYR A 58 -3.75 7.73 -20.70
N GLY A 59 -4.78 8.37 -20.15
CA GLY A 59 -5.90 7.71 -19.48
C GLY A 59 -6.62 6.70 -20.37
N LEU A 60 -7.05 7.12 -21.55
CA LEU A 60 -7.71 6.28 -22.56
C LEU A 60 -6.78 5.15 -23.03
N LYS A 61 -5.54 5.49 -23.39
CA LYS A 61 -4.53 4.54 -23.89
C LYS A 61 -4.33 3.40 -22.89
N TYR A 62 -4.02 3.71 -21.64
CA TYR A 62 -3.74 2.70 -20.62
C TYR A 62 -5.00 2.01 -20.11
N CYS A 63 -6.14 2.71 -20.07
CA CYS A 63 -7.42 2.07 -19.79
C CYS A 63 -7.72 0.95 -20.79
N LYS A 64 -7.51 1.18 -22.10
CA LYS A 64 -7.67 0.13 -23.12
C LYS A 64 -6.69 -1.02 -22.88
N LEU A 65 -5.40 -0.72 -22.71
CA LEU A 65 -4.37 -1.74 -22.53
C LEU A 65 -4.64 -2.64 -21.32
N PHE A 66 -4.89 -2.06 -20.14
CA PHE A 66 -5.22 -2.84 -18.94
C PHE A 66 -6.54 -3.60 -19.09
N TYR A 67 -7.57 -2.99 -19.68
CA TYR A 67 -8.87 -3.63 -19.85
C TYR A 67 -8.80 -4.83 -20.80
N SER A 68 -8.01 -4.75 -21.88
CA SER A 68 -7.87 -5.82 -22.88
C SER A 68 -6.74 -6.81 -22.57
N ASP A 69 -5.99 -6.63 -21.49
CA ASP A 69 -4.85 -7.49 -21.18
C ASP A 69 -5.32 -8.91 -20.85
N ARG A 70 -4.95 -9.88 -21.71
CA ARG A 70 -5.41 -11.26 -21.56
C ARG A 70 -4.90 -11.90 -20.27
N VAL A 71 -3.63 -11.70 -19.93
CA VAL A 71 -2.97 -12.33 -18.77
C VAL A 71 -3.61 -11.85 -17.47
N LEU A 72 -3.86 -10.55 -17.34
CA LEU A 72 -4.54 -9.98 -16.19
C LEU A 72 -6.00 -10.46 -16.10
N ASN A 73 -6.70 -10.59 -17.23
CA ASN A 73 -8.12 -10.98 -17.26
C ASN A 73 -8.36 -12.49 -17.08
N GLU A 74 -7.39 -13.34 -17.40
CA GLU A 74 -7.45 -14.78 -17.15
C GLU A 74 -7.30 -15.10 -15.65
N SER A 75 -6.59 -14.25 -14.89
CA SER A 75 -6.47 -14.37 -13.44
C SER A 75 -7.65 -13.72 -12.69
N PRO A 76 -8.36 -14.43 -11.79
CA PRO A 76 -9.43 -13.83 -11.00
C PRO A 76 -8.99 -12.63 -10.14
N VAL A 77 -7.77 -12.68 -9.57
CA VAL A 77 -7.24 -11.57 -8.77
C VAL A 77 -6.78 -10.40 -9.65
N GLY A 78 -6.16 -10.69 -10.81
CA GLY A 78 -5.78 -9.68 -11.79
C GLY A 78 -6.98 -8.94 -12.38
N LYS A 79 -8.01 -9.68 -12.83
CA LYS A 79 -9.25 -9.13 -13.37
C LYS A 79 -9.97 -8.24 -12.38
N ARG A 80 -10.04 -8.66 -11.10
CA ARG A 80 -10.64 -7.88 -10.02
C ARG A 80 -9.86 -6.59 -9.77
N TRP A 81 -8.53 -6.67 -9.75
CA TRP A 81 -7.66 -5.52 -9.58
C TRP A 81 -7.84 -4.51 -10.73
N VAL A 82 -7.78 -4.96 -12.00
CA VAL A 82 -8.03 -4.08 -13.16
C VAL A 82 -9.37 -3.37 -13.04
N ARG A 83 -10.45 -4.13 -12.77
CA ARG A 83 -11.80 -3.57 -12.63
C ARG A 83 -11.87 -2.50 -11.55
N ARG A 84 -11.31 -2.78 -10.37
CA ARG A 84 -11.36 -1.87 -9.23
C ARG A 84 -10.49 -0.63 -9.45
N THR A 85 -9.28 -0.81 -9.95
CA THR A 85 -8.33 0.26 -10.23
C THR A 85 -8.86 1.23 -11.29
N LEU A 86 -9.42 0.73 -12.41
CA LEU A 86 -9.99 1.59 -13.44
C LEU A 86 -11.15 2.44 -12.90
N LEU A 87 -12.04 1.85 -12.09
CA LEU A 87 -13.13 2.60 -11.46
C LEU A 87 -12.60 3.65 -10.48
N LEU A 88 -11.59 3.31 -9.67
CA LEU A 88 -11.01 4.24 -8.69
C LEU A 88 -10.32 5.44 -9.34
N LEU A 89 -9.49 5.21 -10.38
CA LEU A 89 -8.84 6.30 -11.11
C LEU A 89 -9.86 7.30 -11.67
N GLN A 90 -10.94 6.80 -12.27
CA GLN A 90 -11.99 7.64 -12.82
C GLN A 90 -12.81 8.35 -11.74
N THR A 91 -13.02 7.71 -10.59
CA THR A 91 -13.67 8.32 -9.43
C THR A 91 -12.85 9.49 -8.90
N GLU A 92 -11.53 9.33 -8.74
CA GLU A 92 -10.65 10.40 -8.27
C GLU A 92 -10.65 11.60 -9.23
N ILE A 93 -10.65 11.35 -10.55
CA ILE A 93 -10.80 12.40 -11.57
C ILE A 93 -12.17 13.11 -11.45
N ALA A 94 -13.26 12.33 -11.30
CA ALA A 94 -14.60 12.88 -11.13
C ALA A 94 -14.68 13.77 -9.87
N ASP A 95 -14.08 13.34 -8.77
CA ASP A 95 -14.03 14.10 -7.52
C ASP A 95 -13.26 15.41 -7.69
N VAL A 96 -12.11 15.40 -8.39
CA VAL A 96 -11.37 16.63 -8.73
C VAL A 96 -12.25 17.61 -9.50
N ILE A 97 -12.95 17.13 -10.54
CA ILE A 97 -13.83 17.98 -11.37
C ILE A 97 -14.97 18.56 -10.52
N GLN A 98 -15.64 17.74 -9.72
CA GLN A 98 -16.74 18.17 -8.87
C GLN A 98 -16.29 19.16 -7.78
N ASN A 99 -15.11 18.93 -7.19
CA ASN A 99 -14.53 19.83 -6.19
C ASN A 99 -14.14 21.18 -6.81
N ARG A 100 -13.54 21.18 -8.00
CA ARG A 100 -13.23 22.43 -8.75
C ARG A 100 -14.48 23.18 -9.17
N PHE A 101 -15.56 22.47 -9.52
CA PHE A 101 -16.85 23.10 -9.81
C PHE A 101 -17.46 23.75 -8.56
N ARG A 102 -17.48 23.03 -7.43
CA ARG A 102 -17.94 23.55 -6.13
C ARG A 102 -17.13 24.77 -5.67
N ALA A 103 -15.84 24.82 -5.99
CA ALA A 103 -14.97 25.95 -5.68
C ALA A 103 -15.08 27.12 -6.67
N GLY A 104 -15.89 27.01 -7.73
CA GLY A 104 -15.96 28.01 -8.80
C GLY A 104 -14.65 28.17 -9.58
N THR A 105 -13.81 27.14 -9.61
CA THR A 105 -12.49 27.17 -10.25
C THR A 105 -12.37 26.23 -11.45
N LEU A 106 -13.41 25.47 -11.80
CA LEU A 106 -13.35 24.49 -12.90
C LEU A 106 -12.99 25.11 -14.25
N ALA A 107 -13.52 26.31 -14.55
CA ALA A 107 -13.22 27.02 -15.80
C ALA A 107 -11.74 27.43 -15.93
N ARG A 108 -10.98 27.47 -14.82
CA ARG A 108 -9.56 27.82 -14.78
C ARG A 108 -8.64 26.60 -14.73
N LEU A 109 -9.19 25.39 -14.62
CA LEU A 109 -8.41 24.16 -14.55
C LEU A 109 -7.72 23.91 -15.89
N GLY A 110 -6.40 24.12 -15.92
CA GLY A 110 -5.57 23.90 -17.10
C GLY A 110 -5.21 22.44 -17.33
N MET A 111 -4.69 22.14 -18.53
CA MET A 111 -4.26 20.79 -18.91
C MET A 111 -3.13 20.26 -18.01
N GLU A 112 -2.14 21.10 -17.72
CA GLU A 112 -0.97 20.74 -16.90
C GLU A 112 -1.38 20.41 -15.46
N GLU A 113 -2.13 21.30 -14.82
CA GLU A 113 -2.66 21.10 -13.46
C GLU A 113 -3.56 19.86 -13.39
N PHE A 114 -4.44 19.65 -14.39
CA PHE A 114 -5.27 18.44 -14.43
C PHE A 114 -4.44 17.16 -14.59
N THR A 115 -3.39 17.21 -15.41
CA THR A 115 -2.50 16.07 -15.64
C THR A 115 -1.77 15.68 -14.36
N GLU A 116 -1.24 16.64 -13.62
CA GLU A 116 -0.61 16.43 -12.32
C GLU A 116 -1.59 15.79 -11.33
N LEU A 117 -2.79 16.37 -11.16
CA LEU A 117 -3.83 15.83 -10.28
C LEU A 117 -4.24 14.41 -10.66
N ALA A 118 -4.31 14.11 -11.96
CA ALA A 118 -4.62 12.77 -12.43
C ALA A 118 -3.50 11.80 -12.08
N PHE A 119 -2.23 12.14 -12.33
CA PHE A 119 -1.08 11.31 -11.96
C PHE A 119 -1.00 11.05 -10.45
N ASP A 120 -1.22 12.07 -9.62
CA ASP A 120 -1.22 11.97 -8.16
C ASP A 120 -2.28 11.02 -7.58
N SER A 121 -3.33 10.72 -8.35
CA SER A 121 -4.35 9.75 -7.94
C SER A 121 -3.89 8.29 -8.03
N HIS A 122 -2.88 7.98 -8.85
CA HIS A 122 -2.55 6.59 -9.21
C HIS A 122 -2.06 5.76 -8.02
N PRO A 123 -1.12 6.22 -7.16
CA PRO A 123 -0.65 5.41 -6.05
C PRO A 123 -1.79 4.99 -5.11
N ARG A 124 -2.73 5.90 -4.83
CA ARG A 124 -3.93 5.60 -4.02
C ARG A 124 -4.85 4.63 -4.74
N ALA A 125 -5.14 4.85 -6.02
CA ALA A 125 -6.01 3.97 -6.79
C ALA A 125 -5.46 2.55 -6.93
N TYR A 126 -4.15 2.40 -7.13
CA TYR A 126 -3.48 1.09 -7.25
C TYR A 126 -3.49 0.34 -5.91
N THR A 127 -3.19 1.05 -4.82
CA THR A 127 -3.22 0.49 -3.47
C THR A 127 -4.65 0.07 -3.09
N ARG A 128 -5.63 0.99 -3.19
CA ARG A 128 -7.05 0.70 -2.91
C ARG A 128 -7.65 -0.33 -3.88
N GLY A 129 -7.09 -0.43 -5.09
CA GLY A 129 -7.42 -1.44 -6.09
C GLY A 129 -7.04 -2.86 -5.67
N GLY A 130 -6.15 -3.00 -4.68
CA GLY A 130 -5.69 -4.29 -4.16
C GLY A 130 -4.42 -4.78 -4.85
N LEU A 131 -3.52 -3.88 -5.29
CA LEU A 131 -2.27 -4.29 -5.92
C LEU A 131 -1.38 -5.11 -4.96
N SER A 132 -1.45 -4.88 -3.64
CA SER A 132 -0.81 -5.74 -2.64
C SER A 132 -1.34 -7.17 -2.67
N LEU A 133 -2.66 -7.34 -2.77
CA LEU A 133 -3.28 -8.66 -2.90
C LEU A 133 -2.88 -9.37 -4.21
N VAL A 134 -2.71 -8.63 -5.31
CA VAL A 134 -2.14 -9.19 -6.55
C VAL A 134 -0.73 -9.67 -6.31
N GLY A 135 0.12 -8.87 -5.66
CA GLY A 135 1.49 -9.26 -5.34
C GLY A 135 1.58 -10.49 -4.43
N LEU A 136 0.66 -10.62 -3.46
CA LEU A 136 0.60 -11.76 -2.55
C LEU A 136 0.09 -13.04 -3.24
N LEU A 137 -1.00 -12.96 -4.00
CA LEU A 137 -1.69 -14.14 -4.54
C LEU A 137 -1.24 -14.53 -5.96
N ALA A 138 -0.72 -13.57 -6.73
CA ALA A 138 -0.30 -13.77 -8.11
C ALA A 138 0.90 -12.87 -8.48
N PRO A 139 2.06 -13.03 -7.80
CA PRO A 139 3.22 -12.15 -7.96
C PRO A 139 3.75 -12.06 -9.41
N HIS A 140 3.56 -13.11 -10.21
CA HIS A 140 3.92 -13.12 -11.63
C HIS A 140 3.16 -12.05 -12.46
N LEU A 141 1.98 -11.60 -12.01
CA LEU A 141 1.21 -10.53 -12.67
C LEU A 141 1.83 -9.14 -12.45
N LEU A 142 2.67 -8.95 -11.43
CA LEU A 142 3.29 -7.65 -11.18
C LEU A 142 4.19 -7.22 -12.35
N GLY A 143 4.90 -8.18 -12.95
CA GLY A 143 5.68 -7.92 -14.17
C GLY A 143 4.80 -7.44 -15.32
N GLN A 144 3.63 -8.06 -15.51
CA GLN A 144 2.67 -7.65 -16.55
C GLN A 144 2.14 -6.24 -16.28
N ILE A 145 1.77 -5.93 -15.04
CA ILE A 145 1.27 -4.62 -14.62
C ILE A 145 2.30 -3.52 -14.88
N LEU A 146 3.58 -3.78 -14.56
CA LEU A 146 4.68 -2.83 -14.77
C LEU A 146 5.03 -2.66 -16.26
N PHE A 147 4.83 -3.70 -17.07
CA PHE A 147 5.20 -3.69 -18.48
C PHE A 147 4.17 -3.00 -19.39
N ILE A 148 2.90 -2.92 -18.97
CA ILE A 148 1.86 -2.23 -19.76
C ILE A 148 2.25 -0.77 -20.06
N PRO A 149 2.68 0.05 -19.08
CA PRO A 149 3.17 1.40 -19.34
C PRO A 149 4.65 1.48 -19.76
N LYS A 150 5.26 0.41 -20.28
CA LYS A 150 6.71 0.38 -20.57
C LYS A 150 7.21 1.55 -21.42
N SER A 151 6.39 2.03 -22.37
CA SER A 151 6.77 3.14 -23.25
C SER A 151 6.94 4.46 -22.51
N GLU A 152 6.31 4.61 -21.34
CA GLU A 152 6.41 5.83 -20.53
C GLU A 152 7.68 5.89 -19.70
N PHE A 153 8.38 4.76 -19.49
CA PHE A 153 9.73 4.78 -18.87
C PHE A 153 10.84 5.16 -19.86
N SER A 154 10.49 5.50 -21.10
CA SER A 154 11.43 6.10 -22.02
C SER A 154 11.79 7.52 -21.54
N PRO A 155 13.08 7.90 -21.44
CA PRO A 155 13.48 9.26 -21.06
C PRO A 155 12.94 10.35 -21.98
N VAL A 156 12.51 10.00 -23.20
CA VAL A 156 11.89 10.92 -24.16
C VAL A 156 10.37 10.99 -24.05
N SER A 157 9.73 10.21 -23.16
CA SER A 157 8.29 10.33 -22.90
C SER A 157 8.02 11.61 -22.11
N GLN A 158 7.00 12.37 -22.53
CA GLN A 158 6.49 13.52 -21.78
C GLN A 158 5.95 13.13 -20.40
N ASN A 159 5.61 11.84 -20.19
CA ASN A 159 5.09 11.32 -18.93
C ASN A 159 6.16 10.60 -18.08
N PHE A 160 7.44 10.68 -18.46
CA PHE A 160 8.51 9.91 -17.80
C PHE A 160 8.57 10.14 -16.29
N LEU A 161 8.68 11.41 -15.87
CA LEU A 161 8.77 11.75 -14.44
C LEU A 161 7.51 11.33 -13.67
N GLY A 162 6.32 11.60 -14.22
CA GLY A 162 5.06 11.19 -13.61
C GLY A 162 4.96 9.68 -13.42
N THR A 163 5.37 8.90 -14.43
CA THR A 163 5.35 7.44 -14.38
C THR A 163 6.37 6.88 -13.37
N VAL A 164 7.57 7.46 -13.31
CA VAL A 164 8.60 7.06 -12.33
C VAL A 164 8.13 7.35 -10.90
N VAL A 165 7.61 8.55 -10.64
CA VAL A 165 7.06 8.92 -9.32
C VAL A 165 5.91 8.00 -8.93
N GLN A 166 5.02 7.69 -9.87
CA GLN A 166 3.93 6.76 -9.66
C GLN A 166 4.43 5.37 -9.27
N VAL A 167 5.40 4.80 -10.00
CA VAL A 167 5.94 3.47 -9.69
C VAL A 167 6.62 3.47 -8.34
N VAL A 168 7.47 4.45 -8.05
CA VAL A 168 8.16 4.54 -6.75
C VAL A 168 7.16 4.71 -5.61
N GLY A 169 6.16 5.58 -5.76
CA GLY A 169 5.11 5.78 -4.76
C GLY A 169 4.26 4.53 -4.54
N THR A 170 3.89 3.85 -5.63
CA THR A 170 3.15 2.58 -5.60
C THR A 170 3.95 1.48 -4.91
N ILE A 171 5.22 1.31 -5.27
CA ILE A 171 6.14 0.34 -4.65
C ILE A 171 6.25 0.62 -3.15
N ARG A 172 6.52 1.87 -2.74
CA ARG A 172 6.61 2.23 -1.31
C ARG A 172 5.36 1.90 -0.50
N LEU A 173 4.18 2.00 -1.09
CA LEU A 173 2.90 1.71 -0.43
C LEU A 173 2.60 0.20 -0.34
N ILE A 174 3.18 -0.61 -1.22
CA ILE A 174 2.82 -2.03 -1.39
C ILE A 174 3.92 -2.97 -0.89
N VAL A 175 5.16 -2.46 -0.79
CA VAL A 175 6.33 -3.17 -0.26
C VAL A 175 6.13 -3.70 1.17
N PRO A 176 5.34 -3.08 2.08
CA PRO A 176 4.98 -3.71 3.37
C PRO A 176 4.25 -5.05 3.24
N ASP A 177 3.51 -5.28 2.15
CA ASP A 177 2.65 -6.44 1.96
C ASP A 177 3.17 -7.45 0.91
N VAL A 178 4.12 -7.04 0.06
CA VAL A 178 4.59 -7.84 -1.09
C VAL A 178 6.10 -8.08 -0.97
N ILE A 179 6.46 -9.20 -0.36
CA ILE A 179 7.85 -9.62 -0.19
C ILE A 179 8.52 -9.89 -1.56
N GLY A 180 9.57 -9.12 -1.83
CA GLY A 180 10.91 -9.63 -2.12
C GLY A 180 11.27 -10.17 -3.52
N VAL A 181 10.39 -10.74 -4.34
CA VAL A 181 10.89 -11.53 -5.51
C VAL A 181 10.64 -10.87 -6.87
N ALA A 182 9.64 -10.01 -7.03
CA ALA A 182 9.22 -9.57 -8.37
C ALA A 182 10.01 -8.37 -8.94
N LEU A 183 10.53 -7.46 -8.11
CA LEU A 183 11.03 -6.17 -8.61
C LEU A 183 12.50 -6.18 -9.06
N ALA A 184 13.31 -7.14 -8.61
CA ALA A 184 14.72 -7.21 -9.02
C ALA A 184 14.89 -7.73 -10.47
N GLY A 185 13.89 -8.43 -11.02
CA GLY A 185 13.91 -9.01 -12.37
C GLY A 185 13.31 -8.14 -13.47
N THR A 186 12.53 -7.11 -13.12
CA THR A 186 11.75 -6.31 -14.09
C THR A 186 12.35 -4.92 -14.36
N VAL A 187 13.34 -4.50 -13.58
CA VAL A 187 14.07 -3.24 -13.79
C VAL A 187 15.29 -3.55 -14.65
N GLY A 188 15.12 -3.46 -15.98
CA GLY A 188 16.20 -3.66 -16.96
C GLY A 188 17.34 -2.65 -16.83
N GLU A 189 18.40 -2.85 -17.63
CA GLU A 189 19.70 -2.14 -17.62
C GLU A 189 19.67 -0.60 -17.68
N ALA A 190 18.50 0.02 -17.87
CA ALA A 190 18.33 1.47 -17.99
C ALA A 190 18.42 2.24 -16.64
N MET A 191 18.42 1.56 -15.50
CA MET A 191 18.67 2.20 -14.20
C MET A 191 20.14 2.02 -13.81
N SER A 192 20.88 3.13 -13.81
CA SER A 192 22.33 3.18 -13.53
C SER A 192 22.74 2.26 -12.36
N GLY A 193 23.91 1.62 -12.47
CA GLY A 193 24.39 0.64 -11.48
C GLY A 193 24.47 1.16 -10.03
N ASN A 194 24.41 2.47 -9.82
CA ASN A 194 24.30 3.08 -8.49
C ASN A 194 22.87 3.01 -7.93
N LEU A 195 21.86 3.26 -8.76
CA LEU A 195 20.46 3.17 -8.37
C LEU A 195 20.06 1.72 -8.07
N LYS A 196 20.52 0.77 -8.90
CA LYS A 196 20.33 -0.68 -8.65
C LYS A 196 20.97 -1.11 -7.33
N ARG A 197 22.19 -0.68 -7.03
CA ARG A 197 22.88 -1.00 -5.77
C ARG A 197 22.22 -0.33 -4.56
N ALA A 198 21.80 0.92 -4.69
CA ALA A 198 21.03 1.60 -3.65
C ALA A 198 19.71 0.89 -3.38
N PHE A 199 18.97 0.53 -4.43
CA PHE A 199 17.71 -0.21 -4.35
C PHE A 199 17.89 -1.61 -3.75
N LEU A 200 18.94 -2.35 -4.12
CA LEU A 200 19.22 -3.67 -3.53
C LEU A 200 19.57 -3.55 -2.04
N ARG A 201 20.42 -2.58 -1.65
CA ARG A 201 20.73 -2.32 -0.24
C ARG A 201 19.51 -1.90 0.57
N ASP A 202 18.66 -1.06 -0.01
CA ASP A 202 17.43 -0.59 0.62
C ASP A 202 16.39 -1.72 0.72
N SER A 203 16.33 -2.60 -0.29
CA SER A 203 15.51 -3.81 -0.31
C SER A 203 15.97 -4.83 0.75
N ASP A 204 17.27 -5.05 0.91
CA ASP A 204 17.80 -5.97 1.92
C ASP A 204 17.59 -5.41 3.33
N ARG A 205 17.88 -4.13 3.54
CA ARG A 205 17.56 -3.43 4.78
C ARG A 205 16.07 -3.53 5.12
N PHE A 206 15.20 -3.26 4.14
CA PHE A 206 13.76 -3.36 4.32
C PHE A 206 13.30 -4.78 4.64
N ARG A 207 13.85 -5.81 3.96
CA ARG A 207 13.56 -7.22 4.26
C ARG A 207 13.97 -7.57 5.69
N ASP A 208 15.10 -7.08 6.16
CA ASP A 208 15.57 -7.30 7.52
C ASP A 208 14.68 -6.57 8.54
N GLU A 209 14.29 -5.32 8.28
CA GLU A 209 13.33 -4.56 9.09
C GLU A 209 11.95 -5.25 9.14
N HIS A 210 11.47 -5.77 8.02
CA HIS A 210 10.17 -6.48 7.95
C HIS A 210 10.20 -7.84 8.64
N ARG A 211 11.26 -8.64 8.45
CA ARG A 211 11.45 -9.90 9.20
C ARG A 211 11.47 -9.62 10.70
N MET A 212 12.18 -8.56 11.11
CA MET A 212 12.20 -8.13 12.51
C MET A 212 10.79 -7.77 13.00
N ALA A 213 10.00 -7.01 12.22
CA ALA A 213 8.63 -6.65 12.58
C ALA A 213 7.72 -7.87 12.77
N ILE A 214 7.77 -8.85 11.85
CA ILE A 214 7.01 -10.11 11.97
C ILE A 214 7.43 -10.87 13.23
N SER A 215 8.73 -11.05 13.44
CA SER A 215 9.25 -11.74 14.61
C SER A 215 8.83 -11.06 15.91
N LEU A 216 8.78 -9.72 15.95
CA LEU A 216 8.28 -8.97 17.10
C LEU A 216 6.79 -9.26 17.37
N VAL A 217 5.95 -9.31 16.34
CA VAL A 217 4.53 -9.66 16.48
C VAL A 217 4.36 -11.10 16.97
N GLU A 218 5.13 -12.05 16.43
CA GLU A 218 5.12 -13.46 16.85
C GLU A 218 5.55 -13.60 18.31
N ILE A 219 6.62 -12.91 18.73
CA ILE A 219 7.07 -12.87 20.13
C ILE A 219 5.93 -12.38 21.02
N LYS A 220 5.26 -11.28 20.65
CA LYS A 220 4.12 -10.77 21.41
C LYS A 220 3.00 -11.80 21.51
N GLN A 221 2.69 -12.49 20.42
CA GLN A 221 1.66 -13.53 20.42
C GLN A 221 2.02 -14.70 21.35
N LEU A 222 3.27 -15.17 21.33
CA LEU A 222 3.78 -16.22 22.21
C LEU A 222 3.74 -15.81 23.69
N VAL A 223 4.09 -14.55 23.97
CA VAL A 223 4.05 -13.98 25.34
C VAL A 223 2.61 -13.87 25.83
N ARG A 224 1.69 -13.37 24.99
CA ARG A 224 0.26 -13.21 25.32
C ARG A 224 -0.45 -14.55 25.50
N SER A 225 -0.12 -15.57 24.71
CA SER A 225 -0.70 -16.91 24.85
C SER A 225 -0.19 -17.67 26.08
N GLY A 226 0.89 -17.18 26.70
CA GLY A 226 1.58 -17.89 27.78
C GLY A 226 2.39 -19.09 27.30
N SER A 227 2.59 -19.25 25.99
CA SER A 227 3.38 -20.35 25.41
C SER A 227 4.85 -20.29 25.81
N VAL A 228 5.31 -19.14 26.29
CA VAL A 228 6.67 -18.91 26.81
C VAL A 228 6.65 -18.52 28.29
N ASP A 229 5.71 -19.06 29.08
CA ASP A 229 5.62 -18.86 30.54
C ASP A 229 6.75 -19.55 31.32
N HIS A 230 7.98 -19.15 31.02
CA HIS A 230 9.20 -19.58 31.66
C HIS A 230 10.08 -18.35 31.81
N VAL A 231 10.42 -18.01 33.05
CA VAL A 231 11.18 -16.82 33.45
C VAL A 231 12.51 -16.76 32.73
N GLY A 232 13.29 -17.85 32.69
CA GLY A 232 14.54 -17.89 31.91
C GLY A 232 14.35 -17.50 30.43
N THR A 233 13.31 -18.04 29.77
CA THR A 233 12.95 -17.69 28.39
C THR A 233 12.55 -16.22 28.25
N LEU A 234 11.69 -15.71 29.14
CA LEU A 234 11.28 -14.29 29.14
C LEU A 234 12.48 -13.35 29.34
N GLN A 235 13.44 -13.72 30.20
CA GLN A 235 14.68 -12.96 30.40
C GLN A 235 15.58 -12.98 29.16
N ALA A 236 15.68 -14.12 28.48
CA ALA A 236 16.43 -14.24 27.23
C ALA A 236 15.81 -13.35 26.13
N LEU A 237 14.48 -13.38 25.99
CA LEU A 237 13.74 -12.51 25.07
C LEU A 237 13.96 -11.03 25.41
N ARG A 238 13.87 -10.65 26.69
CA ARG A 238 14.15 -9.29 27.17
C ARG A 238 15.55 -8.82 26.78
N LYS A 239 16.56 -9.66 26.97
CA LYS A 239 17.95 -9.35 26.60
C LYS A 239 18.10 -9.18 25.08
N ALA A 240 17.53 -10.09 24.30
CA ALA A 240 17.57 -10.03 22.84
C ALA A 240 16.91 -8.74 22.30
N LEU A 241 15.72 -8.41 22.81
CA LEU A 241 15.00 -7.19 22.43
C LEU A 241 15.76 -5.92 22.81
N THR A 242 16.49 -5.92 23.93
CA THR A 242 17.28 -4.75 24.37
C THR A 242 18.51 -4.51 23.49
N VAL A 243 19.19 -5.58 23.04
CA VAL A 243 20.40 -5.47 22.19
C VAL A 243 20.06 -4.97 20.77
N GLY A 244 18.83 -5.19 20.31
CA GLY A 244 18.38 -4.82 18.96
C GLY A 244 17.78 -3.42 18.81
N MET A 245 17.68 -2.61 19.87
CA MET A 245 17.02 -1.29 19.80
C MET A 245 17.93 -0.22 19.17
N VAL A 246 17.55 0.28 18.01
CA VAL A 246 18.07 1.54 17.45
C VAL A 246 17.08 2.67 17.76
N PRO A 247 17.48 3.73 18.49
CA PRO A 247 16.56 4.82 18.83
C PRO A 247 16.06 5.58 17.59
N GLY A 248 14.75 5.85 17.54
CA GLY A 248 14.16 6.80 16.59
C GLY A 248 13.55 6.24 15.30
N ASP A 249 13.60 4.93 15.08
CA ASP A 249 12.90 4.27 13.97
C ASP A 249 11.60 3.57 14.42
N ARG A 250 10.74 3.23 13.43
CA ARG A 250 9.44 2.57 13.69
C ARG A 250 9.60 1.17 14.30
N ILE A 251 10.70 0.46 13.99
CA ILE A 251 10.98 -0.87 14.52
C ILE A 251 11.35 -0.79 16.01
N GLY A 252 12.07 0.25 16.41
CA GLY A 252 12.39 0.55 17.80
C GLY A 252 11.15 0.75 18.66
N ALA A 253 10.10 1.39 18.13
CA ALA A 253 8.82 1.50 18.82
C ALA A 253 8.13 0.14 19.01
N LEU A 254 8.12 -0.72 17.98
CA LEU A 254 7.57 -2.08 18.07
C LEU A 254 8.38 -2.97 19.03
N ALA A 255 9.71 -2.85 19.01
CA ALA A 255 10.60 -3.58 19.91
C ALA A 255 10.42 -3.12 21.37
N ALA A 256 10.27 -1.82 21.61
CA ALA A 256 9.97 -1.26 22.93
C ALA A 256 8.63 -1.77 23.47
N ASP A 257 7.60 -1.83 22.63
CA ASP A 257 6.28 -2.35 22.95
C ASP A 257 6.33 -3.86 23.29
N ALA A 258 6.97 -4.67 22.44
CA ALA A 258 7.20 -6.09 22.72
C ALA A 258 8.01 -6.31 24.02
N LEU A 259 9.02 -5.48 24.27
CA LEU A 259 9.82 -5.51 25.50
C LEU A 259 8.98 -5.20 26.74
N SER A 260 8.02 -4.27 26.65
CA SER A 260 7.10 -3.98 27.74
C SER A 260 6.25 -5.20 28.07
N GLU A 261 5.67 -5.84 27.05
CA GLU A 261 4.83 -7.03 27.26
C GLU A 261 5.61 -8.21 27.85
N VAL A 262 6.86 -8.43 27.41
CA VAL A 262 7.73 -9.46 28.00
C VAL A 262 7.99 -9.20 29.49
N LYS A 263 8.26 -7.94 29.87
CA LYS A 263 8.49 -7.56 31.28
C LYS A 263 7.25 -7.77 32.13
N GLU A 264 6.10 -7.33 31.64
CA GLU A 264 4.81 -7.50 32.32
C GLU A 264 4.49 -8.98 32.52
N ARG A 265 4.70 -9.81 31.49
CA ARG A 265 4.46 -11.25 31.59
C ARG A 265 5.43 -11.94 32.57
N GLU A 266 6.70 -11.54 32.62
CA GLU A 266 7.68 -12.06 33.59
C GLU A 266 7.19 -11.86 35.03
N VAL A 267 6.65 -10.67 35.34
CA VAL A 267 6.07 -10.38 36.67
C VAL A 267 4.88 -11.28 36.97
N VAL A 268 3.98 -11.50 36.00
CA VAL A 268 2.82 -12.37 36.15
C VAL A 268 3.23 -13.82 36.44
N VAL A 269 4.18 -14.37 35.67
CA VAL A 269 4.65 -15.75 35.84
C VAL A 269 5.32 -15.94 37.20
N ARG A 270 6.20 -15.02 37.61
CA ARG A 270 6.86 -15.07 38.94
C ARG A 270 5.85 -15.01 40.09
N THR A 271 4.86 -14.13 39.97
CA THR A 271 3.80 -13.97 40.99
C THR A 271 2.97 -15.24 41.09
N ARG A 272 2.65 -15.87 39.94
CA ARG A 272 1.96 -17.16 39.89
C ARG A 272 2.75 -18.24 40.63
N TYR A 273 4.02 -18.45 40.28
CA TYR A 273 4.88 -19.45 40.94
C TYR A 273 4.95 -19.24 42.46
N LEU A 274 5.15 -18.00 42.91
CA LEU A 274 5.20 -17.70 44.33
C LEU A 274 3.90 -18.08 45.04
N ARG A 275 2.76 -17.67 44.47
CA ARG A 275 1.45 -17.96 45.03
C ARG A 275 1.20 -19.47 45.12
N GLU A 276 1.61 -20.21 44.09
CA GLU A 276 1.50 -21.67 44.04
C GLU A 276 2.40 -22.34 45.08
N CYS A 277 3.65 -21.88 45.25
CA CYS A 277 4.55 -22.40 46.30
C CYS A 277 4.10 -22.06 47.74
N ILE A 278 3.42 -20.93 47.96
CA ILE A 278 2.84 -20.60 49.27
C ILE A 278 1.69 -21.56 49.59
N ALA A 279 0.88 -21.89 48.58
CA ALA A 279 -0.23 -22.82 48.74
C ALA A 279 0.25 -24.28 48.89
N ASP A 280 1.34 -24.64 48.19
CA ASP A 280 1.96 -25.96 48.19
C ASP A 280 3.50 -25.85 48.14
N PRO A 281 4.18 -25.94 49.31
CA PRO A 281 5.62 -25.81 49.39
C PRO A 281 6.42 -26.82 48.56
N ASP A 282 5.88 -28.00 48.26
CA ASP A 282 6.59 -29.05 47.52
C ASP A 282 6.84 -28.64 46.05
N LEU A 283 5.99 -27.76 45.50
CA LEU A 283 6.15 -27.19 44.16
C LEU A 283 7.43 -26.35 44.01
N THR A 284 8.05 -25.90 45.10
CA THR A 284 9.28 -25.12 45.06
C THR A 284 10.41 -25.88 44.38
N SER A 285 10.56 -27.17 44.70
CA SER A 285 11.59 -28.02 44.09
C SER A 285 11.33 -28.24 42.60
N ILE A 286 10.07 -28.41 42.21
CA ILE A 286 9.62 -28.60 40.83
C ILE A 286 9.88 -27.34 40.00
N TYR A 287 9.45 -26.16 40.46
CA TYR A 287 9.72 -24.92 39.74
C TYR A 287 11.19 -24.54 39.71
N THR A 288 11.96 -24.88 40.75
CA THR A 288 13.43 -24.67 40.73
C THR A 288 14.11 -25.53 39.67
N ALA A 289 13.66 -26.78 39.50
CA ALA A 289 14.19 -27.67 38.47
C ALA A 289 13.72 -27.27 37.06
N PHE A 290 12.45 -26.87 36.92
CA PHE A 290 11.85 -26.49 35.65
C PHE A 290 12.36 -25.13 35.16
N ASP A 291 12.44 -24.13 36.04
CA ASP A 291 12.75 -22.74 35.72
C ASP A 291 13.65 -22.11 36.79
N PRO A 292 14.95 -22.47 36.82
CA PRO A 292 15.87 -22.08 37.89
C PRO A 292 16.08 -20.56 38.00
N ASP A 293 15.77 -19.79 36.95
CA ASP A 293 15.89 -18.33 36.92
C ASP A 293 14.72 -17.62 37.62
N ALA A 294 13.64 -18.34 37.94
CA ALA A 294 12.50 -17.84 38.70
C ALA A 294 12.86 -17.35 40.11
N TRP A 295 14.00 -17.78 40.66
CA TRP A 295 14.39 -17.48 42.04
C TRP A 295 15.63 -16.58 42.18
N LYS A 296 16.38 -16.36 41.08
CA LYS A 296 17.67 -15.65 41.12
C LYS A 296 17.60 -14.15 41.40
N SER A 297 16.43 -13.52 41.29
CA SER A 297 16.27 -12.06 41.45
C SER A 297 15.76 -11.61 42.82
N ARG A 298 15.82 -12.48 43.84
CA ARG A 298 15.48 -12.15 45.25
C ARG A 298 16.71 -11.92 46.14
N GLN A 299 17.91 -12.10 45.60
CA GLN A 299 19.17 -11.69 46.22
C GLN A 299 19.66 -10.40 45.56
#